data_AF-A0A2G2HL38-F1
#
_entry.id   AF-A0A2G2HL38-F1
#
_cell.length_a   1.000
_cell.length_b   1.000
_cell.length_c   1.000
_cell.angle_alpha   90.00
_cell.angle_beta   90.00
_cell.angle_gamma   90.00
#
_symmetry.space_group_name_H-M   'P 1'
#
loop_
_entity.id
_entity.type
_entity.pdbx_description
1 polymer ?
#
loop_
_entity_poly.entity_id
_entity_poly.type
_entity_poly.pdbx_seq_one_letter_code
_entity_poly.pdbx_strand_id
1 'polypeptide(L)'
;MIKDFLISFKDNIKKKTSNPFLGTYAIVWVIRNWELVYSLFQFDSDTNRIKRIEIIKAYYLDRNFIYDLLFNVLWAFGVLILTFALINLSRLIINFFEKIVTPKIYEITDKNSVVLKETYNQLKSEMDILESKLEKERENKSKLQIEITRLEERDSKIQIESLSGGNTNKSKEGTIVKQTKEKKISTIESFEIDNLANQILKNNKLGSGLSTITYYIQGGYSNLSTAEDMSIDVLSFFESNDLIENIGKGMYQWTRKGKEVNKIITRSKF
;
A
#
# COMPACT_ATOMS: atom_id res chain seq x y z
N MET A 1 15.21 44.67 38.88
CA MET A 1 13.96 45.43 39.06
C MET A 1 13.10 45.50 37.79
N ILE A 2 13.50 46.20 36.72
CA ILE A 2 12.69 46.28 35.48
C ILE A 2 12.57 44.90 34.78
N LYS A 3 13.66 44.12 34.76
CA LYS A 3 13.63 42.74 34.24
C LYS A 3 12.70 41.84 35.06
N ASP A 4 12.76 41.92 36.39
CA ASP A 4 11.90 41.13 37.28
C ASP A 4 10.42 41.53 37.13
N PHE A 5 10.14 42.82 36.94
CA PHE A 5 8.80 43.32 36.64
C PHE A 5 8.28 42.81 35.29
N LEU A 6 9.10 42.84 34.23
CA LEU A 6 8.74 42.32 32.91
C LEU A 6 8.52 40.80 32.93
N ILE A 7 9.33 40.06 33.67
CA ILE A 7 9.17 38.60 33.83
C ILE A 7 7.88 38.30 34.60
N SER A 8 7.63 39.02 35.70
CA SER A 8 6.41 38.87 36.50
C SER A 8 5.14 39.22 35.70
N PHE A 9 5.19 40.28 34.90
CA PHE A 9 4.09 40.71 34.05
C PHE A 9 3.84 39.73 32.91
N LYS A 10 4.90 39.25 32.25
CA LYS A 10 4.84 38.22 31.22
C LYS A 10 4.26 36.91 31.76
N ASP A 11 4.65 36.48 32.96
CA ASP A 11 4.14 35.25 33.56
C ASP A 11 2.68 35.37 33.99
N ASN A 12 2.26 36.56 34.46
CA ASN A 12 0.87 36.83 34.82
C ASN A 12 -0.03 36.93 33.58
N ILE A 13 0.45 37.59 32.52
CA ILE A 13 -0.19 37.61 31.20
C ILE A 13 -0.25 36.18 30.65
N LYS A 14 0.84 35.42 30.64
CA LYS A 14 0.83 34.04 30.12
C LYS A 14 -0.18 33.16 30.86
N LYS A 15 -0.29 33.27 32.18
CA LYS A 15 -1.27 32.53 32.98
C LYS A 15 -2.72 32.96 32.71
N LYS A 16 -2.99 34.25 32.52
CA LYS A 16 -4.36 34.78 32.27
C LYS A 16 -4.79 34.73 30.79
N THR A 17 -3.86 34.93 29.87
CA THR A 17 -4.03 34.81 28.40
C THR A 17 -4.07 33.35 27.95
N SER A 18 -3.68 32.38 28.81
CA SER A 18 -3.96 30.97 28.56
C SER A 18 -5.45 30.67 28.44
N ASN A 19 -6.33 31.57 28.91
CA ASN A 19 -7.74 31.55 28.57
C ASN A 19 -7.95 32.33 27.26
N PRO A 20 -8.28 31.66 26.13
CA PRO A 20 -8.49 32.30 24.84
C PRO A 20 -9.55 33.41 24.87
N PHE A 21 -10.52 33.31 25.78
CA PHE A 21 -11.56 34.31 25.97
C PHE A 21 -11.00 35.63 26.51
N LEU A 22 -10.16 35.60 27.54
CA LEU A 22 -9.62 36.82 28.15
C LEU A 22 -8.72 37.58 27.19
N GLY A 23 -7.89 36.87 26.42
CA GLY A 23 -7.06 37.47 25.38
C GLY A 23 -7.90 38.13 24.28
N THR A 24 -8.90 37.40 23.77
CA THR A 24 -9.80 37.89 22.72
C THR A 24 -10.62 39.08 23.21
N TYR A 25 -11.15 39.02 24.44
CA TYR A 25 -11.88 40.10 25.06
C TYR A 25 -11.02 41.36 25.23
N ALA A 26 -9.78 41.22 25.69
CA ALA A 26 -8.88 42.37 25.82
C ALA A 26 -8.64 43.06 24.47
N ILE A 27 -8.42 42.29 23.40
CA ILE A 27 -8.23 42.82 22.05
C ILE A 27 -9.50 43.51 21.54
N VAL A 28 -10.66 42.86 21.66
CA VAL A 28 -11.96 43.44 21.26
C VAL A 28 -12.24 44.72 22.04
N TRP A 29 -11.97 44.74 23.34
CA TRP A 29 -12.15 45.92 24.18
C TRP A 29 -11.26 47.07 23.73
N VAL A 30 -9.96 46.82 23.46
CA VAL A 30 -9.03 47.84 22.95
C VAL A 30 -9.49 48.43 21.62
N ILE A 31 -9.94 47.58 20.70
CA ILE A 31 -10.42 48.02 19.37
C ILE A 31 -11.71 48.85 19.52
N ARG A 32 -12.65 48.41 20.35
CA ARG A 32 -13.95 49.10 20.51
C ARG A 32 -13.85 50.36 21.36
N ASN A 33 -12.91 50.42 22.29
CA ASN A 33 -12.63 51.58 23.13
C ASN A 33 -11.36 52.31 22.65
N TRP A 34 -11.09 52.29 21.34
CA TRP A 34 -9.86 52.85 20.77
C TRP A 34 -9.70 54.35 21.07
N GLU A 35 -10.79 55.12 21.15
CA GLU A 35 -10.74 56.53 21.56
C GLU A 35 -10.21 56.72 22.99
N LEU A 36 -10.61 55.83 23.91
CA LEU A 36 -10.12 55.83 25.28
C LEU A 36 -8.65 55.40 25.33
N VAL A 37 -8.27 54.38 24.57
CA VAL A 37 -6.87 53.94 24.47
C VAL A 37 -6.01 55.06 23.88
N TYR A 38 -6.45 55.68 22.79
CA TYR A 38 -5.77 56.79 22.13
C TYR A 38 -5.60 57.99 23.06
N SER A 39 -6.65 58.38 23.80
CA SER A 39 -6.58 59.49 24.77
C SER A 39 -5.66 59.21 25.97
N LEU A 40 -5.42 57.93 26.31
CA LEU A 40 -4.45 57.54 27.35
C LEU A 40 -3.00 57.61 26.87
N PHE A 41 -2.73 57.30 25.60
CA PHE A 41 -1.37 57.24 25.04
C PHE A 41 -0.92 58.50 24.30
N GLN A 42 -1.84 59.39 23.89
CA GLN A 42 -1.49 60.65 23.25
C GLN A 42 -1.11 61.70 24.30
N PHE A 43 0.19 61.95 24.44
CA PHE A 43 0.73 63.00 25.31
C PHE A 43 0.90 64.31 24.53
N ASP A 44 -0.21 64.95 24.20
CA ASP A 44 -0.13 66.26 23.55
C ASP A 44 0.32 67.34 24.56
N SER A 45 1.30 68.16 24.18
CA SER A 45 1.96 69.15 25.04
C SER A 45 1.03 70.29 25.52
N ASP A 46 -0.08 70.50 24.81
CA ASP A 46 -1.05 71.59 25.07
C ASP A 46 -2.31 71.14 25.83
N THR A 47 -2.42 69.86 26.20
CA THR A 47 -3.60 69.34 26.91
C THR A 47 -3.36 69.27 28.42
N ASN A 48 -3.95 70.24 29.14
CA ASN A 48 -3.95 70.27 30.59
C ASN A 48 -4.67 69.01 31.16
N ARG A 49 -4.12 68.39 32.21
CA ARG A 49 -4.59 67.14 32.84
C ARG A 49 -6.10 67.13 33.12
N ILE A 50 -6.67 68.30 33.41
CA ILE A 50 -8.09 68.51 33.68
C ILE A 50 -8.96 68.22 32.45
N LYS A 51 -8.58 68.70 31.26
CA LYS A 51 -9.31 68.46 30.01
C LYS A 51 -9.34 66.98 29.64
N ARG A 52 -8.28 66.23 29.95
CA ARG A 52 -8.23 64.78 29.72
C ARG A 52 -9.19 64.01 30.63
N ILE A 53 -9.26 64.38 31.90
CA ILE A 53 -10.22 63.80 32.85
C ILE A 53 -11.65 64.10 32.39
N GLU A 54 -11.89 65.30 31.85
CA GLU A 54 -13.19 65.70 31.31
C GLU A 54 -13.60 64.85 30.09
N ILE A 55 -12.68 64.60 29.16
CA ILE A 55 -12.90 63.69 28.01
C ILE A 55 -13.24 62.27 28.48
N ILE A 56 -12.48 61.72 29.44
CA ILE A 56 -12.72 60.38 29.97
C ILE A 56 -14.07 60.33 30.72
N LYS A 57 -14.41 61.37 31.48
CA LYS A 57 -15.70 61.45 32.17
C LYS A 57 -16.86 61.53 31.18
N ALA A 58 -16.74 62.35 30.14
CA ALA A 58 -17.74 62.44 29.08
C ALA A 58 -17.96 61.07 28.40
N TYR A 59 -16.87 60.34 28.13
CA TYR A 59 -16.92 59.00 27.53
C TYR A 59 -17.71 57.98 28.37
N TYR A 60 -17.52 57.98 29.68
CA TYR A 60 -18.23 57.05 30.59
C TYR A 60 -19.64 57.52 30.99
N LEU A 61 -19.95 58.81 30.88
CA LEU A 61 -21.29 59.35 31.15
C LEU A 61 -22.25 59.09 29.99
N ASP A 62 -21.76 59.12 28.76
CA ASP A 62 -22.56 58.91 27.55
C ASP A 62 -22.85 57.42 27.29
N ARG A 63 -22.12 56.51 27.95
CA ARG A 63 -22.22 55.05 27.72
C ARG A 63 -22.66 54.29 28.96
N ASN A 64 -23.72 53.49 28.79
CA ASN A 64 -24.13 52.51 29.79
C ASN A 64 -23.08 51.41 29.94
N PHE A 65 -22.37 51.40 31.07
CA PHE A 65 -21.30 50.45 31.37
C PHE A 65 -21.72 48.98 31.18
N ILE A 66 -22.90 48.60 31.70
CA ILE A 66 -23.39 47.22 31.64
C ILE A 66 -23.67 46.80 30.19
N TYR A 67 -24.27 47.70 29.40
CA TYR A 67 -24.59 47.43 28.00
C TYR A 67 -23.30 47.29 27.18
N ASP A 68 -22.34 48.20 27.34
CA ASP A 68 -21.08 48.12 26.60
C ASP A 68 -20.24 46.90 26.99
N LEU A 69 -20.23 46.52 28.27
CA LEU A 69 -19.58 45.30 28.76
C LEU A 69 -20.19 44.05 28.11
N LEU A 70 -21.51 43.89 28.16
CA LEU A 70 -22.19 42.74 27.52
C LEU A 70 -21.95 42.72 26.01
N PHE A 71 -21.98 43.88 25.36
CA PHE A 71 -21.75 43.97 23.93
C PHE A 71 -20.29 43.63 23.57
N ASN A 72 -19.31 44.03 24.38
CA ASN A 72 -17.91 43.62 24.24
C ASN A 72 -17.72 42.11 24.42
N VAL A 73 -18.40 41.51 25.41
CA VAL A 73 -18.41 40.06 25.62
C VAL A 73 -19.01 39.34 24.42
N LEU A 74 -20.13 39.82 23.87
CA LEU A 74 -20.78 39.23 22.71
C LEU A 74 -19.91 39.30 21.45
N TRP A 75 -19.24 40.43 21.22
CA TRP A 75 -18.25 40.56 20.15
C TRP A 75 -17.06 39.60 20.34
N ALA A 76 -16.55 39.45 21.57
CA ALA A 76 -15.47 38.50 21.85
C ALA A 76 -15.88 37.06 21.55
N PHE A 77 -17.11 36.66 21.90
CA PHE A 77 -17.67 35.37 21.51
C PHE A 77 -17.81 35.25 19.98
N GLY A 78 -18.29 36.28 19.30
CA GLY A 78 -18.40 36.31 17.84
C GLY A 78 -17.05 36.11 17.15
N VAL A 79 -16.01 36.79 17.63
CA VAL A 79 -14.63 36.61 17.13
C VAL A 79 -14.14 35.18 17.39
N LEU A 80 -14.38 34.61 18.56
CA LEU A 80 -14.01 33.23 18.86
C LEU A 80 -14.70 32.24 17.92
N ILE A 81 -16.02 32.36 17.75
CA ILE A 81 -16.80 31.51 16.84
C ILE A 81 -16.25 31.64 15.42
N LEU A 82 -15.96 32.86 14.97
CA LEU A 82 -15.38 33.11 13.65
C LEU A 82 -14.01 32.46 13.52
N THR A 83 -13.12 32.57 14.51
CA THR A 83 -11.81 31.89 14.47
C THR A 83 -11.95 30.37 14.40
N PHE A 84 -12.87 29.76 15.17
CA PHE A 84 -13.11 28.33 15.06
C PHE A 84 -13.70 27.94 13.70
N ALA A 85 -14.60 28.76 13.14
CA ALA A 85 -15.13 28.54 11.79
C ALA A 85 -14.03 28.61 10.73
N LEU A 86 -13.13 29.61 10.81
CA LEU A 86 -11.96 29.76 9.93
C LEU A 86 -10.99 28.57 10.04
N ILE A 87 -10.74 28.07 11.25
CA ILE A 87 -9.88 26.89 11.46
C ILE A 87 -10.51 25.65 10.81
N ASN A 88 -11.82 25.45 11.00
CA ASN A 88 -12.53 24.34 10.37
C ASN A 88 -12.58 24.48 8.85
N LEU A 89 -12.77 25.69 8.33
CA LEU A 89 -12.74 25.97 6.90
C LEU A 89 -11.35 25.71 6.32
N SER A 90 -10.28 26.12 7.00
CA SER A 90 -8.91 25.82 6.62
C SER A 90 -8.67 24.30 6.53
N ARG A 91 -9.14 23.53 7.52
CA ARG A 91 -9.08 22.06 7.48
C ARG A 91 -9.89 21.48 6.32
N LEU A 92 -11.06 22.02 6.03
CA LEU A 92 -11.88 21.60 4.90
C LEU A 92 -11.14 21.84 3.59
N ILE A 93 -10.53 23.01 3.41
CA ILE A 93 -9.73 23.35 2.23
C ILE A 93 -8.56 22.37 2.11
N ILE A 94 -7.77 22.16 3.16
CA ILE A 94 -6.63 21.23 3.14
C ILE A 94 -7.10 19.82 2.75
N ASN A 95 -8.14 19.30 3.40
CA ASN A 95 -8.69 17.98 3.09
C ASN A 95 -9.20 17.89 1.65
N PHE A 96 -9.83 18.95 1.15
CA PHE A 96 -10.30 19.01 -0.24
C PHE A 96 -9.12 18.97 -1.22
N PHE A 97 -8.07 19.74 -0.96
CA PHE A 97 -6.88 19.71 -1.79
C PHE A 97 -6.20 18.34 -1.74
N GLU A 98 -5.95 17.78 -0.56
CA GLU A 98 -5.30 16.48 -0.40
C GLU A 98 -6.09 15.33 -1.03
N LYS A 99 -7.42 15.31 -0.86
CA LYS A 99 -8.25 14.18 -1.29
C LYS A 99 -8.77 14.27 -2.72
N ILE A 100 -8.93 15.48 -3.27
CA ILE A 100 -9.57 15.67 -4.59
C ILE A 100 -8.61 16.30 -5.58
N VAL A 101 -7.93 17.39 -5.20
CA VAL A 101 -7.11 18.16 -6.14
C VAL A 101 -5.78 17.45 -6.41
N THR A 102 -5.07 17.06 -5.36
CA THR A 102 -3.79 16.36 -5.42
C THR A 102 -3.85 15.08 -6.28
N PRO A 103 -4.79 14.13 -6.07
CA PRO A 103 -4.88 12.95 -6.93
C PRO A 103 -5.21 13.28 -8.38
N LYS A 104 -6.09 14.26 -8.64
CA LYS A 104 -6.40 14.70 -10.02
C LYS A 104 -5.19 15.33 -10.71
N ILE A 105 -4.37 16.09 -9.99
CA ILE A 105 -3.13 16.66 -10.55
C ILE A 105 -2.12 15.55 -10.84
N TYR A 106 -1.97 14.57 -9.96
CA TYR A 106 -1.08 13.43 -10.20
C TYR A 106 -1.55 12.56 -11.37
N GLU A 107 -2.85 12.32 -11.51
CA GLU A 107 -3.44 11.62 -12.65
C GLU A 107 -3.10 12.30 -14.00
N ILE A 108 -3.00 13.63 -14.00
CA ILE A 108 -2.66 14.42 -15.20
C ILE A 108 -1.15 14.45 -15.45
N THR A 109 -0.34 14.54 -14.38
CA THR A 109 1.11 14.82 -14.48
C THR A 109 1.96 13.56 -14.58
N ASP A 110 1.57 12.48 -13.90
CA ASP A 110 2.33 11.23 -13.86
C ASP A 110 1.40 10.02 -13.82
N LYS A 111 0.96 9.59 -15.01
CA LYS A 111 -0.02 8.51 -15.20
C LYS A 111 0.42 7.15 -14.66
N ASN A 112 1.70 6.98 -14.31
CA ASN A 112 2.27 5.64 -14.07
C ASN A 112 2.89 5.42 -12.67
N SER A 113 3.11 6.45 -11.85
CA SER A 113 3.95 6.27 -10.63
C SER A 113 3.29 6.55 -9.28
N VAL A 114 2.14 7.25 -9.22
CA VAL A 114 1.62 7.74 -7.93
C VAL A 114 0.18 7.30 -7.71
N VAL A 115 0.02 6.16 -7.05
CA VAL A 115 -1.28 5.67 -6.56
C VAL A 115 -1.43 6.06 -5.09
N LEU A 116 -2.61 6.54 -4.70
CA LEU A 116 -2.90 6.80 -3.28
C LEU A 116 -2.70 5.51 -2.46
N LYS A 117 -2.06 5.63 -1.29
CA LYS A 117 -1.83 4.48 -0.39
C LYS A 117 -3.11 3.71 -0.06
N GLU A 118 -4.23 4.43 0.04
CA GLU A 118 -5.54 3.82 0.28
C GLU A 118 -6.00 2.95 -0.89
N THR A 119 -5.88 3.45 -2.13
CA THR A 119 -6.18 2.70 -3.36
C THR A 119 -5.24 1.52 -3.54
N TYR A 120 -3.95 1.69 -3.20
CA TYR A 120 -2.98 0.58 -3.19
C TYR A 120 -3.38 -0.50 -2.19
N ASN A 121 -3.78 -0.12 -0.97
CA ASN A 121 -4.20 -1.08 0.05
C ASN A 121 -5.49 -1.80 -0.36
N GLN A 122 -6.45 -1.09 -0.97
CA GLN A 122 -7.67 -1.70 -1.52
C GLN A 122 -7.33 -2.72 -2.61
N LEU A 123 -6.53 -2.33 -3.60
CA LEU A 123 -6.13 -3.21 -4.69
C LEU A 123 -5.34 -4.42 -4.18
N LYS A 124 -4.46 -4.23 -3.20
CA LYS A 124 -3.75 -5.33 -2.54
C LYS A 124 -4.71 -6.29 -1.82
N SER A 125 -5.69 -5.75 -1.11
CA SER A 125 -6.69 -6.59 -0.44
C SER A 125 -7.55 -7.38 -1.43
N GLU A 126 -7.89 -6.79 -2.58
CA GLU A 126 -8.59 -7.49 -3.66
C GLU A 126 -7.72 -8.59 -4.26
N MET A 127 -6.42 -8.32 -4.45
CA MET A 127 -5.46 -9.30 -4.95
C MET A 127 -5.32 -10.48 -3.99
N ASP A 128 -5.20 -10.23 -2.68
CA ASP A 128 -5.14 -11.28 -1.65
C ASP A 128 -6.42 -12.14 -1.64
N ILE A 129 -7.60 -11.51 -1.81
CA ILE A 129 -8.88 -12.23 -1.92
C ILE A 129 -8.92 -13.09 -3.19
N LEU A 130 -8.41 -12.57 -4.31
CA LEU A 130 -8.40 -13.26 -5.59
C LEU A 130 -7.45 -14.46 -5.57
N GLU A 131 -6.28 -14.30 -4.95
CA GLU A 131 -5.30 -15.37 -4.74
C GLU A 131 -5.89 -16.49 -3.87
N SER A 132 -6.55 -16.14 -2.76
CA SER A 132 -7.23 -17.14 -1.92
C SER A 132 -8.33 -17.90 -2.68
N LYS A 133 -9.08 -17.22 -3.57
CA LYS A 133 -10.07 -17.89 -4.43
C LYS A 133 -9.41 -18.81 -5.45
N LEU A 134 -8.33 -18.38 -6.08
CA LEU A 134 -7.57 -19.18 -7.04
C LEU A 134 -7.00 -20.45 -6.39
N GLU A 135 -6.48 -20.33 -5.17
CA GLU A 135 -5.93 -21.46 -4.42
C GLU A 135 -7.01 -22.49 -4.07
N LYS A 136 -8.20 -22.03 -3.65
CA LYS A 136 -9.37 -22.92 -3.44
C LYS A 136 -9.80 -23.63 -4.71
N GLU A 137 -9.85 -22.92 -5.84
CA GLU A 137 -10.18 -23.54 -7.14
C GLU A 137 -9.14 -24.60 -7.55
N ARG A 138 -7.85 -24.32 -7.34
CA ARG A 138 -6.77 -25.30 -7.58
C ARG A 138 -6.88 -26.52 -6.67
N GLU A 139 -7.20 -26.32 -5.39
CA GLU A 139 -7.39 -27.41 -4.44
C GLU A 139 -8.59 -28.28 -4.82
N ASN A 140 -9.72 -27.66 -5.20
CA ASN A 140 -10.90 -28.37 -5.67
C ASN A 140 -10.62 -29.15 -6.96
N LYS A 141 -9.91 -28.55 -7.92
CA LYS A 141 -9.49 -29.24 -9.14
C LYS A 141 -8.58 -30.43 -8.85
N SER A 142 -7.64 -30.28 -7.91
CA SER A 142 -6.76 -31.38 -7.47
C SER A 142 -7.56 -32.53 -6.85
N LYS A 143 -8.52 -32.22 -5.97
CA LYS A 143 -9.42 -33.22 -5.37
C LYS A 143 -10.24 -33.95 -6.43
N LEU A 144 -10.82 -33.22 -7.38
CA LEU A 144 -11.56 -33.80 -8.50
C LEU A 144 -10.68 -34.70 -9.37
N GLN A 145 -9.44 -34.28 -9.66
CA GLN A 145 -8.50 -35.09 -10.43
C GLN A 145 -8.16 -36.41 -9.71
N ILE A 146 -7.93 -36.36 -8.40
CA ILE A 146 -7.68 -37.56 -7.58
C ILE A 146 -8.90 -38.48 -7.58
N GLU A 147 -10.11 -37.91 -7.52
CA GLU A 147 -11.35 -38.68 -7.56
C GLU A 147 -11.57 -39.35 -8.92
N ILE A 148 -11.31 -38.62 -10.01
CA ILE A 148 -11.33 -39.16 -11.38
C ILE A 148 -10.36 -40.34 -11.51
N THR A 149 -9.10 -40.17 -11.11
CA THR A 149 -8.10 -41.25 -11.17
C THR A 149 -8.52 -42.47 -10.34
N ARG A 150 -9.11 -42.26 -9.14
CA ARG A 150 -9.65 -43.35 -8.33
C ARG A 150 -10.82 -44.07 -9.00
N LEU A 151 -11.69 -43.34 -9.69
CA LEU A 151 -12.80 -43.93 -10.43
C LEU A 151 -12.30 -44.73 -11.64
N GLU A 152 -11.36 -44.19 -12.41
CA GLU A 152 -10.71 -44.89 -13.52
C GLU A 152 -10.00 -46.18 -13.07
N GLU A 153 -9.32 -46.15 -11.91
CA GLU A 153 -8.72 -47.34 -11.31
C GLU A 153 -9.76 -48.39 -10.90
N ARG A 154 -10.92 -47.98 -10.38
CA ARG A 154 -12.01 -48.91 -10.04
C ARG A 154 -12.62 -49.52 -11.29
N ASP A 155 -12.91 -48.71 -12.31
CA ASP A 155 -13.46 -49.18 -13.58
C ASP A 155 -12.49 -50.16 -14.26
N SER A 156 -11.19 -49.86 -14.22
CA SER A 156 -10.14 -50.77 -14.71
C SER A 156 -10.11 -52.09 -13.95
N LYS A 157 -10.25 -52.07 -12.61
CA LYS A 157 -10.32 -53.30 -11.79
C LYS A 157 -11.57 -54.12 -12.09
N ILE A 158 -12.73 -53.48 -12.23
CA ILE A 158 -13.98 -54.17 -12.57
C ILE A 158 -13.88 -54.80 -13.96
N GLN A 159 -13.28 -54.10 -14.94
CA GLN A 159 -13.00 -54.69 -16.25
C GLN A 159 -12.08 -55.90 -16.15
N ILE A 160 -10.97 -55.81 -15.40
CA ILE A 160 -10.05 -56.94 -15.19
C ILE A 160 -10.72 -58.11 -14.47
N GLU A 161 -11.53 -57.87 -13.44
CA GLU A 161 -12.28 -58.91 -12.74
C GLU A 161 -13.33 -59.57 -13.64
N SER A 162 -14.01 -58.80 -14.49
CA SER A 162 -14.94 -59.32 -15.49
C SER A 162 -14.25 -60.15 -16.59
N LEU A 163 -13.02 -59.79 -16.96
CA LEU A 163 -12.16 -60.55 -17.88
C LEU A 163 -11.52 -61.78 -17.22
N SER A 164 -11.26 -61.72 -15.92
CA SER A 164 -10.63 -62.79 -15.14
C SER A 164 -11.61 -63.80 -14.55
N GLY A 165 -12.93 -63.57 -14.67
CA GLY A 165 -14.00 -64.54 -14.38
C GLY A 165 -14.02 -65.77 -15.29
N GLY A 166 -13.12 -65.84 -16.28
CA GLY A 166 -12.93 -66.99 -17.14
C GLY A 166 -11.45 -67.27 -17.40
N ASN A 167 -10.67 -67.67 -16.39
CA ASN A 167 -9.65 -68.71 -16.51
C ASN A 167 -8.90 -68.95 -15.19
N THR A 168 -9.07 -70.16 -14.69
CA THR A 168 -8.23 -70.86 -13.72
C THR A 168 -6.80 -71.03 -14.27
N ASN A 169 -5.78 -70.58 -13.53
CA ASN A 169 -4.69 -71.45 -13.03
C ASN A 169 -3.56 -70.71 -12.30
N LYS A 170 -3.03 -71.41 -11.31
CA LYS A 170 -1.92 -71.12 -10.39
C LYS A 170 -0.64 -70.65 -11.09
N SER A 171 0.06 -69.68 -10.50
CA SER A 171 1.38 -69.94 -9.89
C SER A 171 1.91 -68.76 -9.07
N LYS A 172 2.61 -69.15 -8.01
CA LYS A 172 3.37 -68.35 -7.05
C LYS A 172 4.60 -67.78 -7.73
N GLU A 173 4.98 -66.54 -7.40
CA GLU A 173 6.35 -66.18 -7.01
C GLU A 173 6.41 -64.72 -6.57
N GLY A 174 6.35 -64.53 -5.26
CA GLY A 174 6.93 -63.35 -4.63
C GLY A 174 8.44 -63.57 -4.54
N THR A 175 9.22 -62.61 -5.05
CA THR A 175 10.54 -62.11 -4.57
C THR A 175 11.19 -61.23 -5.66
N ILE A 176 10.55 -60.16 -6.17
CA ILE A 176 11.20 -59.18 -7.08
C ILE A 176 10.71 -57.72 -6.84
N VAL A 177 10.16 -57.39 -5.66
CA VAL A 177 9.39 -56.12 -5.51
C VAL A 177 10.23 -54.91 -5.06
N LYS A 178 11.50 -55.06 -4.65
CA LYS A 178 12.29 -53.92 -4.14
C LYS A 178 13.26 -53.27 -5.14
N GLN A 179 13.77 -53.97 -6.15
CA GLN A 179 14.73 -53.39 -7.12
C GLN A 179 14.10 -52.76 -8.37
N THR A 180 12.80 -53.02 -8.62
CA THR A 180 12.12 -52.54 -9.83
C THR A 180 11.51 -51.13 -9.67
N LYS A 181 11.35 -50.63 -8.44
CA LYS A 181 10.80 -49.29 -8.20
C LYS A 181 11.82 -48.18 -8.47
N GLU A 182 13.05 -48.30 -7.99
CA GLU A 182 14.07 -47.26 -8.18
C GLU A 182 14.51 -47.13 -9.65
N LYS A 183 14.57 -48.23 -10.39
CA LYS A 183 14.93 -48.23 -11.83
C LYS A 183 13.78 -47.76 -12.74
N LYS A 184 12.52 -47.93 -12.34
CA LYS A 184 11.36 -47.34 -13.06
C LYS A 184 11.22 -45.84 -12.81
N ILE A 185 11.49 -45.36 -11.61
CA ILE A 185 11.41 -43.93 -11.25
C ILE A 185 12.47 -43.12 -12.03
N SER A 186 13.70 -43.63 -12.15
CA SER A 186 14.75 -42.95 -12.94
C SER A 186 14.46 -42.94 -14.46
N THR A 187 13.73 -43.93 -14.97
CA THR A 187 13.35 -43.99 -16.40
C THR A 187 12.20 -43.04 -16.73
N ILE A 188 11.30 -42.78 -15.78
CA ILE A 188 10.19 -41.83 -15.96
C ILE A 188 10.71 -40.39 -15.90
N GLU A 189 11.58 -40.06 -14.94
CA GLU A 189 12.20 -38.73 -14.85
C GLU A 189 13.02 -38.39 -16.10
N SER A 190 13.75 -39.34 -16.67
CA SER A 190 14.51 -39.10 -17.91
C SER A 190 13.60 -38.85 -19.12
N PHE A 191 12.48 -39.58 -19.23
CA PHE A 191 11.53 -39.41 -20.33
C PHE A 191 10.82 -38.05 -20.28
N GLU A 192 10.47 -37.57 -19.09
CA GLU A 192 9.90 -36.23 -18.90
C GLU A 192 10.87 -35.11 -19.27
N ILE A 193 12.14 -35.24 -18.87
CA ILE A 193 13.21 -34.29 -19.20
C ILE A 193 13.41 -34.21 -20.72
N ASP A 194 13.46 -35.36 -21.41
CA ASP A 194 13.60 -35.42 -22.86
C ASP A 194 12.38 -34.82 -23.58
N ASN A 195 11.16 -35.05 -23.09
CA ASN A 195 9.96 -34.47 -23.67
C ASN A 195 9.94 -32.94 -23.51
N LEU A 196 10.30 -32.43 -22.33
CA LEU A 196 10.41 -30.99 -22.09
C LEU A 196 11.47 -30.32 -22.97
N ALA A 197 12.64 -30.96 -23.10
CA ALA A 197 13.70 -30.46 -24.00
C ALA A 197 13.20 -30.38 -25.45
N ASN A 198 12.49 -31.41 -25.93
CA ASN A 198 11.90 -31.43 -27.26
C ASN A 198 10.80 -30.37 -27.46
N GLN A 199 9.97 -30.12 -26.45
CA GLN A 199 8.95 -29.07 -26.51
C GLN A 199 9.57 -27.67 -26.62
N ILE A 200 10.64 -27.41 -25.87
CA ILE A 200 11.37 -26.14 -25.94
C ILE A 200 12.07 -25.99 -27.30
N LEU A 201 12.65 -27.06 -27.85
CA LEU A 201 13.30 -27.03 -29.16
C LEU A 201 12.30 -26.80 -30.31
N LYS A 202 11.10 -27.36 -30.23
CA LYS A 202 10.05 -27.19 -31.26
C LYS A 202 9.41 -25.81 -31.22
N ASN A 203 9.42 -25.13 -30.08
CA ASN A 203 8.79 -23.82 -29.92
C ASN A 203 9.83 -22.69 -29.90
N ASN A 204 9.90 -21.92 -30.98
CA ASN A 204 10.86 -20.83 -31.14
C ASN A 204 10.80 -19.79 -30.00
N LYS A 205 9.59 -19.50 -29.46
CA LYS A 205 9.44 -18.57 -28.33
C LYS A 205 10.06 -19.12 -27.05
N LEU A 206 9.85 -20.41 -26.76
CA LEU A 206 10.45 -21.06 -25.60
C LEU A 206 11.97 -21.20 -25.75
N GLY A 207 12.44 -21.48 -26.97
CA GLY A 207 13.86 -21.53 -27.29
C GLY A 207 14.57 -20.18 -27.11
N SER A 208 13.97 -19.08 -27.59
CA SER A 208 14.47 -17.72 -27.37
C SER A 208 14.44 -17.36 -25.89
N GLY A 209 13.33 -17.64 -25.21
CA GLY A 209 13.19 -17.45 -23.77
C GLY A 209 14.26 -18.19 -22.97
N LEU A 210 14.56 -19.45 -23.32
CA LEU A 210 15.63 -20.22 -22.68
C LEU A 210 17.00 -19.54 -22.82
N SER A 211 17.31 -18.99 -24.01
CA SER A 211 18.56 -18.26 -24.24
C SER A 211 18.64 -17.00 -23.37
N THR A 212 17.55 -16.25 -23.27
CA THR A 212 17.45 -15.08 -22.37
C THR A 212 17.59 -15.47 -20.91
N ILE A 213 16.89 -16.52 -20.45
CA ILE A 213 17.02 -17.07 -19.09
C ILE A 213 18.48 -17.47 -18.82
N THR A 214 19.11 -18.17 -19.76
CA THR A 214 20.51 -18.61 -19.62
C THR A 214 21.44 -17.41 -19.45
N TYR A 215 21.27 -16.36 -20.26
CA TYR A 215 22.06 -15.14 -20.18
C TYR A 215 21.89 -14.44 -18.81
N TYR A 216 20.66 -14.32 -18.31
CA TYR A 216 20.40 -13.67 -17.03
C TYR A 216 20.92 -14.47 -15.84
N ILE A 217 20.71 -15.79 -15.82
CA ILE A 217 21.16 -16.65 -14.72
C ILE A 217 22.69 -16.76 -14.70
N GLN A 218 23.34 -16.91 -15.86
CA GLN A 218 24.81 -16.98 -15.92
C GLN A 218 25.48 -15.63 -15.68
N GLY A 219 24.86 -14.53 -16.13
CA GLY A 219 25.35 -13.18 -15.94
C GLY A 219 25.06 -12.59 -14.56
N GLY A 220 24.21 -13.24 -13.75
CA GLY A 220 23.80 -12.74 -12.43
C GLY A 220 22.94 -11.48 -12.50
N TYR A 221 22.20 -11.28 -13.59
CA TYR A 221 21.36 -10.11 -13.80
C TYR A 221 19.99 -10.26 -13.10
N SER A 222 19.46 -9.14 -12.62
CA SER A 222 18.10 -9.04 -12.07
C SER A 222 17.09 -8.56 -13.13
N ASN A 223 15.79 -8.68 -12.82
CA ASN A 223 14.67 -8.20 -13.66
C ASN A 223 14.48 -8.98 -14.96
N LEU A 224 14.68 -10.29 -14.93
CA LEU A 224 14.41 -11.21 -16.04
C LEU A 224 12.97 -11.07 -16.59
N SER A 225 12.00 -10.76 -15.73
CA SER A 225 10.60 -10.55 -16.11
C SER A 225 10.34 -9.32 -16.99
N THR A 226 11.33 -8.42 -17.13
CA THR A 226 11.24 -7.20 -17.95
C THR A 226 12.06 -7.28 -19.23
N ALA A 227 12.71 -8.41 -19.51
CA ALA A 227 13.50 -8.59 -20.72
C ALA A 227 12.59 -8.57 -21.97
N GLU A 228 13.05 -7.90 -23.04
CA GLU A 228 12.28 -7.67 -24.27
C GLU A 228 11.77 -8.97 -24.92
N ASP A 229 12.56 -10.04 -24.83
CA ASP A 229 12.23 -11.37 -25.37
C ASP A 229 11.53 -12.30 -24.36
N MET A 230 11.18 -11.80 -23.17
CA MET A 230 10.55 -12.57 -22.11
C MET A 230 9.06 -12.25 -21.97
N SER A 231 8.20 -13.08 -22.56
CA SER A 231 6.77 -12.99 -22.25
C SER A 231 6.45 -13.64 -20.91
N ILE A 232 5.41 -13.14 -20.24
CA ILE A 232 4.90 -13.70 -18.98
C ILE A 232 4.58 -15.19 -19.13
N ASP A 233 4.00 -15.59 -20.27
CA ASP A 233 3.67 -17.00 -20.56
C ASP A 233 4.91 -17.90 -20.61
N VAL A 234 6.01 -17.39 -21.20
CA VAL A 234 7.27 -18.11 -21.30
C VAL A 234 7.87 -18.27 -19.90
N LEU A 235 7.95 -17.20 -19.12
CA LEU A 235 8.48 -17.26 -17.75
C LEU A 235 7.65 -18.21 -16.88
N SER A 236 6.31 -18.11 -16.95
CA SER A 236 5.39 -19.00 -16.23
C SER A 236 5.56 -20.46 -16.66
N PHE A 237 5.84 -20.75 -17.93
CA PHE A 237 6.14 -22.11 -18.38
C PHE A 237 7.40 -22.67 -17.70
N PHE A 238 8.48 -21.90 -17.60
CA PHE A 238 9.72 -22.35 -16.97
C PHE A 238 9.58 -22.53 -15.45
N GLU A 239 8.85 -21.63 -14.78
CA GLU A 239 8.56 -21.74 -13.34
C GLU A 239 7.64 -22.94 -13.04
N SER A 240 6.55 -23.10 -13.79
CA SER A 240 5.55 -24.17 -13.55
C SER A 240 6.07 -25.58 -13.88
N ASN A 241 7.06 -25.70 -14.75
CA ASN A 241 7.75 -26.97 -15.04
C ASN A 241 8.97 -27.22 -14.14
N ASP A 242 9.17 -26.40 -13.11
CA ASP A 242 10.28 -26.50 -12.15
C ASP A 242 11.65 -26.47 -12.85
N LEU A 243 11.81 -25.62 -13.86
CA LEU A 243 13.07 -25.45 -14.58
C LEU A 243 13.91 -24.30 -13.99
N ILE A 244 13.24 -23.26 -13.50
CA ILE A 244 13.87 -22.13 -12.81
C ILE A 244 13.11 -21.83 -11.52
N GLU A 245 13.82 -21.25 -10.55
CA GLU A 245 13.23 -20.78 -9.30
C GLU A 245 13.66 -19.35 -8.99
N ASN A 246 12.77 -18.57 -8.38
CA ASN A 246 13.02 -17.20 -7.99
C ASN A 246 13.73 -17.15 -6.64
N ILE A 247 14.91 -16.54 -6.60
CA ILE A 247 15.74 -16.43 -5.38
C ILE A 247 15.57 -15.09 -4.67
N GLY A 248 14.62 -14.27 -5.12
CA GLY A 248 14.32 -12.94 -4.60
C GLY A 248 14.98 -11.81 -5.42
N LYS A 249 14.49 -10.58 -5.22
CA LYS A 249 14.96 -9.35 -5.91
C LYS A 249 14.96 -9.45 -7.45
N GLY A 250 14.03 -10.23 -8.01
CA GLY A 250 13.90 -10.42 -9.46
C GLY A 250 15.04 -11.25 -10.08
N MET A 251 15.76 -12.03 -9.28
CA MET A 251 16.80 -12.95 -9.74
C MET A 251 16.26 -14.38 -9.77
N TYR A 252 16.81 -15.17 -10.67
CA TYR A 252 16.43 -16.57 -10.91
C TYR A 252 17.64 -17.48 -10.87
N GLN A 253 17.44 -18.74 -10.51
CA GLN A 253 18.46 -19.78 -10.63
C GLN A 253 17.90 -21.05 -11.27
N TRP A 254 18.79 -21.84 -11.88
CA TRP A 254 18.42 -23.14 -12.44
C TRP A 254 18.18 -24.16 -11.34
N THR A 255 17.04 -24.84 -11.41
CA THR A 255 16.75 -26.01 -10.58
C THR A 255 17.58 -27.21 -11.06
N ARG A 256 17.56 -28.32 -10.31
CA ARG A 256 18.19 -29.59 -10.74
C ARG A 256 17.66 -30.04 -12.10
N LYS A 257 16.34 -29.97 -12.30
CA LYS A 257 15.66 -30.37 -13.54
C LYS A 257 16.00 -29.43 -14.70
N GLY A 258 15.99 -28.12 -14.45
CA GLY A 258 16.36 -27.11 -15.44
C GLY A 258 17.78 -27.26 -15.98
N LYS A 259 18.74 -27.61 -15.12
CA LYS A 259 20.13 -27.86 -15.54
C LYS A 259 20.24 -29.03 -16.53
N GLU A 260 19.55 -30.14 -16.27
CA GLU A 260 19.58 -31.30 -17.17
C GLU A 260 18.88 -31.00 -18.50
N VAL A 261 17.73 -30.31 -18.48
CA VAL A 261 17.06 -29.86 -19.71
C VAL A 261 17.96 -28.92 -20.53
N ASN A 262 18.57 -27.93 -19.87
CA ASN A 262 19.46 -26.99 -20.54
C ASN A 262 20.70 -27.68 -21.14
N LYS A 263 21.23 -28.71 -20.46
CA LYS A 263 22.34 -29.52 -20.94
C LYS A 263 21.98 -30.30 -22.22
N ILE A 264 20.78 -30.86 -22.29
CA ILE A 264 20.29 -31.57 -23.49
C ILE A 264 20.14 -30.59 -24.66
N ILE A 265 19.53 -29.43 -24.42
CA ILE A 265 19.29 -28.40 -25.45
C ILE A 265 20.62 -27.78 -25.93
N THR A 266 21.57 -27.56 -25.04
CA THR A 266 22.88 -27.04 -25.42
C THR A 266 23.62 -28.06 -26.28
N ARG A 267 23.56 -29.35 -25.91
CA ARG A 267 24.16 -30.44 -26.70
C ARG A 267 23.52 -30.67 -28.07
N SER A 268 22.27 -30.26 -28.29
CA SER A 268 21.65 -30.39 -29.61
C SER A 268 21.95 -29.22 -30.55
N LYS A 269 22.48 -28.11 -30.01
CA LYS A 269 22.88 -26.91 -30.78
C LYS A 269 24.35 -26.91 -31.22
N PHE A 270 25.19 -27.78 -30.64
CA PHE A 270 26.61 -27.97 -30.97
C PHE A 270 26.84 -29.38 -31.48
#